data_AF-A0A4Y2C6Q0-F1
#
_entry.id   AF-A0A4Y2C6Q0-F1
#
_cell.length_a   1.000
_cell.length_b   1.000
_cell.length_c   1.000
_cell.angle_alpha   90.00
_cell.angle_beta   90.00
_cell.angle_gamma   90.00
#
_symmetry.space_group_name_H-M   'P 1'
#
loop_
_entity.id
_entity.type
_entity.pdbx_description
1 polymer ?
#
loop_
_entity_poly.entity_id
_entity_poly.type
_entity_poly.pdbx_seq_one_letter_code
_entity_poly.pdbx_strand_id
1 'polypeptide(L)'
;MTYPLLIPRGECSWNTGMEHVEERRTAKHTRVTQLQYYAYRLSQRNGFSILHNSGKLFQQYIVDAYVKTEGSRLHFLRQNQKDLRIELYRGLLDALECRAHNENICTGKLIILPSSFQERPRHMQQNYQYAMAMVRKFGKPNLFLTFTCNPSWSEILNSMEGVQRPENRPDIIVRVFNMKLKELLEDICKHGIFGTVLAYIYVIEFQKRGLPHAHILLTLDSERKICTKDDIDKFVSAELPDLCTDLRLYQIVTKCMVHGPCGTININSPCMRDGQCCKSFPKQFKDDTEENVNRYPIYRRRATEPVQVGKYSIDNRWVVPYNPWLLKTFNAHINVEVCASVKRVKYLYKYVYKGHDAASVKIQKEGALDHDEILSFVEGRYVSAPEAMWRLNEFNLSHKSHTVVRLAMHLPQQQPIVYQDGQEAQAIERDVLRKTTLTSWFELNKNDPSAHNISYSDIPQYYVLDKSTTNWKKRQRGRQNVIGRLPVVRILRYSFPESL
;
A
#
# COMPACT_ATOMS: atom_id res chain seq x y z
N MET A 1 2.14 -30.24 -2.42
CA MET A 1 2.71 -30.08 -1.06
C MET A 1 1.74 -30.63 -0.04
N THR A 2 2.12 -31.73 0.60
CA THR A 2 1.40 -32.42 1.66
C THR A 2 2.06 -32.10 3.01
N TYR A 3 1.25 -32.05 4.07
CA TYR A 3 1.72 -31.76 5.42
C TYR A 3 1.31 -32.89 6.38
N PRO A 4 1.90 -34.10 6.28
CA PRO A 4 1.48 -35.25 7.08
C PRO A 4 1.54 -34.98 8.59
N LEU A 5 2.53 -34.23 9.04
CA LEU A 5 2.67 -33.84 10.46
C LEU A 5 1.56 -32.89 10.93
N LEU A 6 1.02 -32.05 10.05
CA LEU A 6 -0.09 -31.14 10.39
C LEU A 6 -1.46 -31.78 10.20
N ILE A 7 -1.52 -32.84 9.39
CA ILE A 7 -2.76 -33.53 8.99
C ILE A 7 -2.53 -35.05 9.16
N PRO A 8 -2.38 -35.53 10.41
CA PRO A 8 -2.02 -36.93 10.67
C PRO A 8 -3.11 -37.92 10.26
N ARG A 9 -4.36 -37.46 10.11
CA ARG A 9 -5.52 -38.28 9.70
C ARG A 9 -5.73 -38.31 8.19
N GLY A 10 -4.84 -37.71 7.40
CA GLY A 10 -4.95 -37.73 5.93
C GLY A 10 -6.16 -36.96 5.37
N GLU A 11 -6.68 -35.98 6.10
CA GLU A 11 -7.82 -35.17 5.66
C GLU A 11 -7.54 -34.49 4.30
N CYS A 12 -8.55 -34.44 3.45
CA CYS A 12 -8.45 -33.72 2.18
C CYS A 12 -8.25 -32.22 2.41
N SER A 13 -7.33 -31.64 1.64
CA SER A 13 -7.19 -30.19 1.56
C SER A 13 -8.35 -29.57 0.76
N TRP A 14 -8.37 -28.25 0.65
CA TRP A 14 -9.34 -27.56 -0.20
C TRP A 14 -9.29 -28.09 -1.64
N ASN A 15 -10.47 -28.26 -2.24
CA ASN A 15 -10.64 -28.63 -3.63
C ASN A 15 -11.85 -27.89 -4.24
N THR A 16 -11.92 -27.85 -5.57
CA THR A 16 -12.94 -27.10 -6.33
C THR A 16 -14.36 -27.66 -6.20
N GLY A 17 -14.50 -28.91 -5.72
CA GLY A 17 -15.79 -29.56 -5.46
C GLY A 17 -16.31 -29.33 -4.04
N MET A 18 -15.60 -28.60 -3.18
CA MET A 18 -16.03 -28.35 -1.81
C MET A 18 -17.22 -27.38 -1.76
N GLU A 19 -18.36 -27.85 -1.27
CA GLU A 19 -19.60 -27.08 -1.20
C GLU A 19 -19.89 -26.56 0.20
N HIS A 20 -20.66 -25.47 0.28
CA HIS A 20 -21.23 -25.02 1.55
C HIS A 20 -22.28 -26.02 2.04
N VAL A 21 -22.51 -26.05 3.36
CA VAL A 21 -23.71 -26.68 3.94
C VAL A 21 -24.97 -25.99 3.39
N GLU A 22 -26.07 -26.73 3.22
CA GLU A 22 -27.29 -26.26 2.53
C GLU A 22 -27.77 -24.89 3.03
N GLU A 23 -27.80 -24.70 4.34
CA GLU A 23 -28.22 -23.47 5.03
C GLU A 23 -27.39 -22.23 4.66
N ARG A 24 -26.15 -22.41 4.18
CA ARG A 24 -25.24 -21.32 3.79
C ARG A 24 -25.11 -21.19 2.28
N ARG A 25 -25.76 -22.03 1.49
CA ARG A 25 -25.78 -21.91 0.03
C ARG A 25 -26.66 -20.74 -0.37
N THR A 26 -26.18 -19.97 -1.33
CA THR A 26 -27.04 -19.01 -2.05
C THR A 26 -27.01 -19.36 -3.53
N ALA A 27 -27.99 -18.88 -4.30
CA ALA A 27 -28.03 -19.08 -5.76
C ALA A 27 -26.74 -18.63 -6.47
N LYS A 28 -25.94 -17.76 -5.86
CA LYS A 28 -24.66 -17.26 -6.38
C LYS A 28 -23.42 -17.86 -5.72
N HIS A 29 -23.54 -18.48 -4.55
CA HIS A 29 -22.42 -19.02 -3.77
C HIS A 29 -22.77 -20.40 -3.21
N THR A 30 -22.45 -21.43 -3.99
CA THR A 30 -22.63 -22.84 -3.60
C THR A 30 -21.33 -23.48 -3.11
N ARG A 31 -20.18 -22.93 -3.51
CA ARG A 31 -18.84 -23.50 -3.25
C ARG A 31 -18.04 -22.71 -2.24
N VAL A 32 -17.28 -23.43 -1.42
CA VAL A 32 -16.32 -22.86 -0.47
C VAL A 32 -15.10 -22.36 -1.24
N THR A 33 -14.79 -21.08 -1.08
CA THR A 33 -13.58 -20.48 -1.67
C THR A 33 -12.32 -20.89 -0.89
N GLN A 34 -11.15 -20.86 -1.54
CA GLN A 34 -9.86 -21.09 -0.86
C GLN A 34 -9.68 -20.17 0.35
N LEU A 35 -10.06 -18.90 0.24
CA LEU A 35 -9.97 -17.94 1.33
C LEU A 35 -10.86 -18.32 2.51
N GLN A 36 -12.13 -18.68 2.28
CA GLN A 36 -13.01 -19.14 3.36
C GLN A 36 -12.46 -20.39 4.04
N TYR A 37 -11.94 -21.35 3.26
CA TYR A 37 -11.32 -22.56 3.81
C TYR A 37 -10.10 -22.24 4.68
N TYR A 38 -9.17 -21.43 4.17
CA TYR A 38 -7.97 -21.09 4.93
C TYR A 38 -8.27 -20.20 6.13
N ALA A 39 -9.18 -19.25 6.03
CA ALA A 39 -9.65 -18.46 7.17
C ALA A 39 -10.24 -19.36 8.27
N TYR A 40 -11.04 -20.36 7.88
CA TYR A 40 -11.55 -21.36 8.82
C TYR A 40 -10.44 -22.24 9.41
N ARG A 41 -9.47 -22.71 8.62
CA ARG A 41 -8.39 -23.58 9.14
C ARG A 41 -7.43 -22.81 10.05
N LEU A 42 -7.14 -21.55 9.75
CA LEU A 42 -6.21 -20.67 10.47
C LEU A 42 -6.86 -19.91 11.65
N SER A 43 -8.17 -20.09 11.87
CA SER A 43 -8.83 -19.53 13.05
C SER A 43 -8.45 -20.31 14.30
N GLN A 44 -8.05 -19.59 15.36
CA GLN A 44 -7.82 -20.19 16.66
C GLN A 44 -9.16 -20.66 17.26
N ARG A 45 -9.14 -21.85 17.88
CA ARG A 45 -10.28 -22.47 18.56
C ARG A 45 -9.83 -22.95 19.93
N ASN A 46 -10.78 -23.20 20.81
CA ASN A 46 -10.50 -23.79 22.11
C ASN A 46 -9.91 -25.20 21.92
N GLY A 47 -8.86 -25.49 22.68
CA GLY A 47 -8.16 -26.79 22.66
C GLY A 47 -6.87 -26.80 21.84
N PHE A 48 -6.14 -27.90 21.94
CA PHE A 48 -4.83 -28.04 21.30
C PHE A 48 -4.95 -28.06 19.77
N SER A 49 -4.16 -27.20 19.12
CA SER A 49 -4.05 -27.16 17.66
C SER A 49 -2.65 -27.53 17.22
N ILE A 50 -2.50 -28.70 16.57
CA ILE A 50 -1.23 -29.12 15.95
C ILE A 50 -0.71 -28.02 15.00
N LEU A 51 -1.62 -27.46 14.19
CA LEU A 51 -1.30 -26.42 13.22
C LEU A 51 -0.60 -25.21 13.86
N HIS A 52 -1.20 -24.61 14.89
CA HIS A 52 -0.67 -23.39 15.52
C HIS A 52 0.56 -23.66 16.41
N ASN A 53 0.77 -24.90 16.85
CA ASN A 53 1.92 -25.30 17.68
C ASN A 53 3.12 -25.79 16.88
N SER A 54 3.06 -25.79 15.54
CA SER A 54 4.11 -26.35 14.68
C SER A 54 5.21 -25.37 14.26
N GLY A 55 5.29 -24.18 14.87
CA GLY A 55 6.41 -23.26 14.71
C GLY A 55 6.67 -22.85 13.24
N LYS A 56 7.89 -23.07 12.75
CA LYS A 56 8.26 -22.77 11.35
C LYS A 56 7.42 -23.54 10.32
N LEU A 57 6.97 -24.76 10.65
CA LEU A 57 6.12 -25.54 9.74
C LEU A 57 4.75 -24.89 9.57
N PHE A 58 4.23 -24.22 10.59
CA PHE A 58 3.02 -23.40 10.49
C PHE A 58 3.22 -22.21 9.55
N GLN A 59 4.36 -21.50 9.68
CA GLN A 59 4.72 -20.40 8.79
C GLN A 59 4.78 -20.85 7.33
N GLN A 60 5.41 -22.00 7.07
CA GLN A 60 5.49 -22.59 5.73
C GLN A 60 4.09 -22.94 5.19
N TYR A 61 3.23 -23.56 6.01
CA TYR A 61 1.85 -23.87 5.62
C TYR A 61 1.07 -22.64 5.20
N ILE A 62 1.22 -21.51 5.91
CA ILE A 62 0.56 -20.25 5.59
C ILE A 62 1.05 -19.69 4.26
N VAL A 63 2.37 -19.66 4.05
CA VAL A 63 2.96 -19.18 2.79
C VAL A 63 2.46 -20.03 1.63
N ASP A 64 2.47 -21.35 1.77
CA ASP A 64 1.93 -22.27 0.76
C ASP A 64 0.44 -22.06 0.48
N ALA A 65 -0.36 -21.85 1.53
CA ALA A 65 -1.79 -21.59 1.41
C ALA A 65 -2.04 -20.31 0.60
N TYR A 66 -1.27 -19.25 0.88
CA TYR A 66 -1.35 -18.00 0.13
C TYR A 66 -0.89 -18.19 -1.33
N VAL A 67 0.28 -18.80 -1.56
CA VAL A 67 0.83 -19.00 -2.91
C VAL A 67 -0.10 -19.87 -3.75
N LYS A 68 -0.75 -20.90 -3.17
CA LYS A 68 -1.80 -21.67 -3.85
C LYS A 68 -3.00 -20.80 -4.22
N THR A 69 -3.46 -19.97 -3.29
CA THR A 69 -4.61 -19.07 -3.52
C THR A 69 -4.31 -18.04 -4.61
N GLU A 70 -3.12 -17.45 -4.56
CA GLU A 70 -2.64 -16.50 -5.56
C GLU A 70 -2.42 -17.20 -6.91
N GLY A 71 -1.82 -18.39 -6.93
CA GLY A 71 -1.63 -19.22 -8.11
C GLY A 71 -2.95 -19.58 -8.79
N SER A 72 -4.00 -19.93 -8.04
CA SER A 72 -5.34 -20.17 -8.58
C SER A 72 -5.96 -18.91 -9.19
N ARG A 73 -5.77 -17.72 -8.57
CA ARG A 73 -6.21 -16.44 -9.13
C ARG A 73 -5.46 -16.10 -10.43
N LEU A 74 -4.14 -16.27 -10.45
CA LEU A 74 -3.32 -16.06 -11.63
C LEU A 74 -3.71 -17.04 -12.76
N HIS A 75 -3.95 -18.31 -12.43
CA HIS A 75 -4.42 -19.30 -13.39
C HIS A 75 -5.76 -18.88 -14.00
N PHE A 76 -6.72 -18.43 -13.18
CA PHE A 76 -7.97 -17.88 -13.69
C PHE A 76 -7.72 -16.71 -14.64
N LEU A 77 -6.88 -15.74 -14.25
CA LEU A 77 -6.54 -14.60 -15.12
C LEU A 77 -5.92 -15.06 -16.44
N ARG A 78 -5.03 -16.06 -16.42
CA ARG A 78 -4.40 -16.63 -17.61
C ARG A 78 -5.41 -17.28 -18.56
N GLN A 79 -6.37 -18.03 -18.03
CA GLN A 79 -7.36 -18.76 -18.85
C GLN A 79 -8.46 -17.84 -19.39
N ASN A 80 -8.74 -16.73 -18.72
CA ASN A 80 -9.88 -15.86 -19.04
C ASN A 80 -9.44 -14.52 -19.67
N GLN A 81 -8.25 -14.44 -20.27
CA GLN A 81 -7.72 -13.19 -20.85
C GLN A 81 -8.69 -12.51 -21.83
N LYS A 82 -9.46 -13.28 -22.61
CA LYS A 82 -10.46 -12.79 -23.58
C LYS A 82 -11.69 -12.14 -22.92
N ASP A 83 -12.00 -12.51 -21.68
CA ASP A 83 -13.16 -12.00 -20.94
C ASP A 83 -12.79 -10.83 -20.02
N LEU A 84 -11.50 -10.59 -19.82
CA LEU A 84 -11.00 -9.50 -18.99
C LEU A 84 -11.07 -8.17 -19.75
N ARG A 85 -11.81 -7.21 -19.20
CA ARG A 85 -11.87 -5.84 -19.73
C ARG A 85 -10.59 -5.09 -19.38
N ILE A 86 -9.62 -5.05 -20.30
CA ILE A 86 -8.33 -4.40 -20.10
C ILE A 86 -8.23 -3.20 -21.04
N GLU A 87 -8.40 -2.00 -20.49
CA GLU A 87 -8.51 -0.70 -21.19
C GLU A 87 -7.28 -0.28 -22.04
N LEU A 88 -6.19 -1.04 -22.04
CA LEU A 88 -4.88 -0.60 -22.58
C LEU A 88 -4.22 -1.58 -23.55
N TYR A 89 -4.99 -2.53 -24.10
CA TYR A 89 -4.48 -3.57 -25.00
C TYR A 89 -3.79 -2.98 -26.25
N ARG A 90 -4.41 -1.96 -26.88
CA ARG A 90 -3.98 -1.42 -28.18
C ARG A 90 -2.63 -0.73 -28.16
N GLY A 91 -2.42 0.26 -27.28
CA GLY A 91 -1.12 0.96 -27.21
C GLY A 91 0.06 0.09 -26.73
N LEU A 92 -0.21 -1.02 -26.02
CA LEU A 92 0.82 -2.00 -25.66
C LEU A 92 1.10 -2.97 -26.82
N LEU A 93 0.05 -3.42 -27.52
CA LEU A 93 0.19 -4.21 -28.75
C LEU A 93 0.99 -3.46 -29.81
N ASP A 94 0.62 -2.21 -30.10
CA ASP A 94 1.33 -1.38 -31.09
C ASP A 94 2.82 -1.27 -30.74
N ALA A 95 3.16 -1.07 -29.45
CA ALA A 95 4.54 -1.00 -29.00
C ALA A 95 5.29 -2.34 -29.08
N LEU A 96 4.61 -3.46 -28.79
CA LEU A 96 5.18 -4.80 -28.91
C LEU A 96 5.37 -5.19 -30.38
N GLU A 97 4.43 -4.85 -31.26
CA GLU A 97 4.52 -5.06 -32.70
C GLU A 97 5.64 -4.23 -33.32
N CYS A 98 5.77 -2.95 -32.98
CA CYS A 98 6.91 -2.14 -33.40
C CYS A 98 8.25 -2.75 -32.95
N ARG A 99 8.31 -3.26 -31.72
CA ARG A 99 9.51 -3.90 -31.19
C ARG A 99 9.83 -5.23 -31.89
N ALA A 100 8.82 -6.07 -32.07
CA ALA A 100 8.91 -7.33 -32.78
C ALA A 100 9.40 -7.12 -34.21
N HIS A 101 8.87 -6.09 -34.90
CA HIS A 101 9.32 -5.65 -36.21
C HIS A 101 10.79 -5.18 -36.21
N ASN A 102 11.19 -4.36 -35.23
CA ASN A 102 12.58 -3.89 -35.09
C ASN A 102 13.57 -5.01 -34.77
N GLU A 103 13.16 -6.04 -34.02
CA GLU A 103 13.99 -7.18 -33.62
C GLU A 103 13.88 -8.36 -34.61
N ASN A 104 13.08 -8.23 -35.68
CA ASN A 104 12.82 -9.27 -36.69
C ASN A 104 12.30 -10.60 -36.10
N ILE A 105 11.49 -10.50 -35.04
CA ILE A 105 10.93 -11.63 -34.28
C ILE A 105 9.40 -11.53 -34.32
N CYS A 106 8.68 -12.66 -34.25
CA CYS A 106 7.22 -12.66 -34.15
C CYS A 106 6.73 -12.31 -32.74
N THR A 107 5.66 -11.52 -32.65
CA THR A 107 4.95 -11.28 -31.38
C THR A 107 4.33 -12.59 -30.90
N GLY A 108 4.70 -13.01 -29.68
CA GLY A 108 4.25 -14.25 -29.07
C GLY A 108 2.94 -14.11 -28.29
N LYS A 109 2.76 -14.96 -27.28
CA LYS A 109 1.54 -14.94 -26.44
C LYS A 109 1.52 -13.70 -25.54
N LEU A 110 0.40 -12.97 -25.57
CA LEU A 110 0.16 -11.81 -24.73
C LEU A 110 -0.70 -12.17 -23.50
N ILE A 111 -0.11 -12.14 -22.30
CA ILE A 111 -0.81 -12.34 -21.03
C ILE A 111 -0.61 -11.09 -20.16
N ILE A 112 -1.73 -10.44 -19.83
CA ILE A 112 -1.79 -9.13 -19.20
C ILE A 112 -2.49 -9.25 -17.84
N LEU A 113 -1.85 -8.71 -16.80
CA LEU A 113 -2.41 -8.69 -15.44
C LEU A 113 -3.23 -7.40 -15.19
N PRO A 114 -4.52 -7.48 -14.84
CA PRO A 114 -5.34 -6.29 -14.67
C PRO A 114 -4.81 -5.37 -13.56
N SER A 115 -5.09 -4.07 -13.64
CA SER A 115 -4.65 -3.11 -12.62
C SER A 115 -5.32 -3.30 -11.26
N SER A 116 -6.39 -4.10 -11.19
CA SER A 116 -7.01 -4.58 -9.95
C SER A 116 -6.15 -5.62 -9.21
N PHE A 117 -5.22 -6.27 -9.89
CA PHE A 117 -4.33 -7.25 -9.28
C PHE A 117 -3.23 -6.52 -8.50
N GLN A 118 -3.22 -6.72 -7.18
CA GLN A 118 -2.45 -5.90 -6.25
C GLN A 118 -0.93 -5.99 -6.48
N GLU A 119 -0.22 -4.89 -6.19
CA GLU A 119 1.25 -4.71 -6.25
C GLU A 119 1.93 -4.88 -7.61
N ARG A 120 1.17 -5.06 -8.69
CA ARG A 120 1.75 -4.95 -10.03
C ARG A 120 2.12 -3.52 -10.36
N PRO A 121 3.07 -3.28 -11.29
CA PRO A 121 3.42 -1.95 -11.77
C PRO A 121 2.20 -1.09 -12.12
N ARG A 122 1.17 -1.67 -12.75
CA ARG A 122 -0.07 -0.95 -13.08
C ARG A 122 -0.94 -0.61 -11.88
N HIS A 123 -1.08 -1.53 -10.92
CA HIS A 123 -1.78 -1.26 -9.66
C HIS A 123 -1.06 -0.15 -8.87
N MET A 124 0.27 -0.23 -8.78
CA MET A 124 1.11 0.80 -8.16
C MET A 124 0.97 2.14 -8.88
N GLN A 125 1.04 2.17 -10.21
CA GLN A 125 0.86 3.40 -11.00
C GLN A 125 -0.56 3.99 -10.83
N GLN A 126 -1.59 3.15 -10.73
CA GLN A 126 -2.95 3.59 -10.44
C GLN A 126 -3.05 4.22 -9.05
N ASN A 127 -2.43 3.62 -8.04
CA ASN A 127 -2.36 4.20 -6.70
C ASN A 127 -1.56 5.53 -6.69
N TYR A 128 -0.51 5.66 -7.53
CA TYR A 128 0.21 6.92 -7.75
C TYR A 128 -0.71 8.01 -8.23
N GLN A 129 -1.45 7.73 -9.28
CA GLN A 129 -2.35 8.72 -9.84
C GLN A 129 -3.49 9.08 -8.87
N TYR A 130 -3.93 8.14 -8.03
CA TYR A 130 -4.91 8.42 -6.97
C TYR A 130 -4.35 9.33 -5.89
N ALA A 131 -3.13 9.05 -5.43
CA ALA A 131 -2.50 9.85 -4.42
C ALA A 131 -2.20 11.27 -4.93
N MET A 132 -1.76 11.41 -6.19
CA MET A 132 -1.60 12.71 -6.83
C MET A 132 -2.91 13.49 -6.98
N ALA A 133 -4.04 12.81 -7.22
CA ALA A 133 -5.35 13.46 -7.24
C ALA A 133 -5.73 14.02 -5.85
N MET A 134 -5.39 13.30 -4.78
CA MET A 134 -5.57 13.79 -3.41
C MET A 134 -4.67 14.99 -3.11
N VAL A 135 -3.40 14.95 -3.53
CA VAL A 135 -2.47 16.09 -3.39
C VAL A 135 -2.94 17.31 -4.17
N ARG A 136 -3.49 17.12 -5.38
CA ARG A 136 -4.08 18.21 -6.16
C ARG A 136 -5.24 18.88 -5.41
N LYS A 137 -6.07 18.09 -4.71
CA LYS A 137 -7.27 18.58 -4.03
C LYS A 137 -6.95 19.21 -2.67
N PHE A 138 -6.12 18.56 -1.86
CA PHE A 138 -5.90 18.93 -0.45
C PHE A 138 -4.53 19.56 -0.19
N GLY A 139 -3.67 19.63 -1.21
CA GLY A 139 -2.29 20.08 -1.06
C GLY A 139 -1.33 18.95 -0.66
N LYS A 140 -0.06 19.32 -0.47
CA LYS A 140 0.98 18.38 -0.05
C LYS A 140 0.69 17.80 1.34
N PRO A 141 1.05 16.54 1.61
CA PRO A 141 1.06 16.00 2.96
C PRO A 141 1.93 16.84 3.90
N ASN A 142 1.53 16.92 5.16
CA ASN A 142 2.21 17.64 6.23
C ASN A 142 3.02 16.72 7.14
N LEU A 143 2.56 15.49 7.35
CA LEU A 143 3.22 14.51 8.21
C LEU A 143 3.43 13.19 7.48
N PHE A 144 4.56 12.57 7.80
CA PHE A 144 4.87 11.20 7.44
C PHE A 144 5.12 10.41 8.71
N LEU A 145 4.38 9.32 8.86
CA LEU A 145 4.53 8.43 9.99
C LEU A 145 4.94 7.05 9.48
N THR A 146 5.80 6.40 10.23
CA THR A 146 5.97 4.96 10.10
C THR A 146 5.60 4.26 11.40
N PHE A 147 4.94 3.11 11.32
CA PHE A 147 4.51 2.34 12.48
C PHE A 147 4.90 0.88 12.30
N THR A 148 5.85 0.42 13.12
CA THR A 148 6.27 -0.98 13.14
C THR A 148 5.56 -1.72 14.26
N CYS A 149 5.02 -2.91 13.97
CA CYS A 149 4.50 -3.79 15.01
C CYS A 149 5.56 -4.09 16.08
N ASN A 150 5.15 -4.05 17.36
CA ASN A 150 5.96 -4.51 18.48
C ASN A 150 5.51 -5.93 18.87
N PRO A 151 6.37 -6.96 18.77
CA PRO A 151 5.99 -8.33 19.08
C PRO A 151 5.85 -8.55 20.61
N SER A 152 6.29 -7.58 21.42
CA SER A 152 6.18 -7.59 22.88
C SER A 152 4.89 -6.95 23.41
N TRP A 153 3.92 -6.61 22.56
CA TRP A 153 2.62 -6.16 23.05
C TRP A 153 1.94 -7.24 23.90
N SER A 154 1.30 -6.81 24.98
CA SER A 154 0.57 -7.70 25.90
C SER A 154 -0.46 -8.55 25.18
N GLU A 155 -1.15 -7.99 24.19
CA GLU A 155 -2.17 -8.66 23.39
C GLU A 155 -1.58 -9.84 22.59
N ILE A 156 -0.31 -9.72 22.18
CA ILE A 156 0.42 -10.80 21.52
C ILE A 156 0.91 -11.81 22.57
N LEU A 157 1.61 -11.34 23.60
CA LEU A 157 2.24 -12.21 24.61
C LEU A 157 1.21 -13.03 25.39
N ASN A 158 0.09 -12.42 25.79
CA ASN A 158 -1.01 -13.08 26.50
C ASN A 158 -1.76 -14.09 25.62
N SER A 159 -1.58 -14.02 24.29
CA SER A 159 -2.16 -14.98 23.34
C SER A 159 -1.23 -16.16 23.03
N MET A 160 -0.01 -16.18 23.59
CA MET A 160 0.92 -17.29 23.44
C MET A 160 0.59 -18.38 24.47
N GLU A 161 0.60 -19.64 24.03
CA GLU A 161 0.39 -20.79 24.91
C GLU A 161 1.69 -21.61 25.04
N GLY A 162 2.02 -22.03 26.27
CA GLY A 162 3.17 -22.89 26.55
C GLY A 162 4.50 -22.30 26.04
N VAL A 163 5.14 -23.00 25.11
CA VAL A 163 6.47 -22.64 24.56
C VAL A 163 6.40 -21.82 23.26
N GLN A 164 5.20 -21.35 22.88
CA GLN A 164 5.04 -20.55 21.67
C GLN A 164 5.81 -19.23 21.76
N ARG A 165 6.30 -18.76 20.61
CA ARG A 165 6.97 -17.47 20.46
C ARG A 165 6.23 -16.60 19.46
N PRO A 166 6.20 -15.27 19.64
CA PRO A 166 5.56 -14.35 18.70
C PRO A 166 6.03 -14.52 17.25
N GLU A 167 7.32 -14.78 17.03
CA GLU A 167 7.87 -15.01 15.68
C GLU A 167 7.22 -16.18 14.94
N ASN A 168 6.66 -17.14 15.68
CA ASN A 168 6.01 -18.34 15.16
C ASN A 168 4.49 -18.21 15.01
N ARG A 169 3.90 -17.09 15.41
CA ARG A 169 2.44 -16.86 15.38
C ARG A 169 2.06 -15.67 14.50
N PRO A 170 2.35 -15.73 13.17
CA PRO A 170 2.00 -14.65 12.26
C PRO A 170 0.49 -14.36 12.23
N ASP A 171 -0.37 -15.34 12.52
CA ASP A 171 -1.82 -15.18 12.67
C ASP A 171 -2.19 -14.18 13.78
N ILE A 172 -1.48 -14.22 14.92
CA ILE A 172 -1.69 -13.26 16.02
C ILE A 172 -1.05 -11.93 15.68
N ILE A 173 0.22 -11.92 15.23
CA ILE A 173 0.97 -10.70 14.90
C ILE A 173 0.17 -9.78 13.97
N VAL A 174 -0.33 -10.31 12.85
CA VAL A 174 -1.03 -9.46 11.88
C VAL A 174 -2.39 -8.98 12.37
N ARG A 175 -3.11 -9.80 13.16
CA ARG A 175 -4.41 -9.41 13.73
C ARG A 175 -4.22 -8.27 14.71
N VAL A 176 -3.27 -8.41 15.64
CA VAL A 176 -2.99 -7.36 16.64
C VAL A 176 -2.48 -6.10 15.94
N PHE A 177 -1.54 -6.21 14.99
CA PHE A 177 -1.08 -5.02 14.26
C PHE A 177 -2.20 -4.33 13.49
N ASN A 178 -3.09 -5.07 12.82
CA ASN A 178 -4.23 -4.48 12.12
C ASN A 178 -5.19 -3.75 13.09
N MET A 179 -5.40 -4.28 14.29
CA MET A 179 -6.18 -3.61 15.34
C MET A 179 -5.48 -2.32 15.81
N LYS A 180 -4.19 -2.39 16.12
CA LYS A 180 -3.39 -1.23 16.55
C LYS A 180 -3.29 -0.16 15.46
N LEU A 181 -3.21 -0.54 14.19
CA LEU A 181 -3.22 0.40 13.07
C LEU A 181 -4.56 1.13 12.96
N LYS A 182 -5.68 0.42 13.16
CA LYS A 182 -7.01 1.05 13.18
C LYS A 182 -7.16 2.01 14.34
N GLU A 183 -6.72 1.62 15.53
CA GLU A 183 -6.67 2.47 16.73
C GLU A 183 -5.83 3.72 16.48
N LEU A 184 -4.61 3.58 15.94
CA LEU A 184 -3.75 4.70 15.57
C LEU A 184 -4.41 5.67 14.58
N LEU A 185 -5.11 5.15 13.56
CA LEU A 185 -5.80 6.00 12.59
C LEU A 185 -7.02 6.70 13.19
N GLU A 186 -7.74 6.05 14.10
CA GLU A 186 -8.85 6.64 14.85
C GLU A 186 -8.37 7.78 15.76
N ASP A 187 -7.30 7.53 16.50
CA ASP A 187 -6.61 8.51 17.33
C ASP A 187 -6.14 9.74 16.53
N ILE A 188 -5.51 9.51 15.38
CA ILE A 188 -5.04 10.60 14.51
C ILE A 188 -6.21 11.37 13.89
N CYS A 189 -7.22 10.68 13.36
CA CYS A 189 -8.24 11.31 12.52
C CYS A 189 -9.46 11.80 13.29
N LYS A 190 -9.83 11.15 14.40
CA LYS A 190 -11.00 11.50 15.21
C LYS A 190 -10.63 12.23 16.49
N HIS A 191 -9.60 11.77 17.21
CA HIS A 191 -9.15 12.45 18.43
C HIS A 191 -8.22 13.64 18.14
N GLY A 192 -7.80 13.81 16.88
CA GLY A 192 -7.16 15.04 16.42
C GLY A 192 -5.79 15.29 17.04
N ILE A 193 -4.99 14.24 17.25
CA ILE A 193 -3.65 14.32 17.87
C ILE A 193 -2.76 15.36 17.21
N PHE A 194 -2.84 15.47 15.87
CA PHE A 194 -2.09 16.45 15.08
C PHE A 194 -2.99 17.58 14.55
N GLY A 195 -4.20 17.72 15.09
CA GLY A 195 -5.25 18.58 14.54
C GLY A 195 -6.14 17.88 13.51
N THR A 196 -6.88 18.69 12.74
CA THR A 196 -7.86 18.20 11.76
C THR A 196 -7.18 17.59 10.55
N VAL A 197 -7.45 16.31 10.27
CA VAL A 197 -6.93 15.60 9.10
C VAL A 197 -7.89 15.75 7.93
N LEU A 198 -7.46 16.45 6.87
CA LEU A 198 -8.22 16.58 5.63
C LEU A 198 -8.16 15.31 4.80
N ALA A 199 -7.00 14.65 4.76
CA ALA A 199 -6.82 13.43 3.98
C ALA A 199 -5.65 12.61 4.53
N TYR A 200 -5.76 11.29 4.43
CA TYR A 200 -4.66 10.37 4.66
C TYR A 200 -4.60 9.23 3.65
N ILE A 201 -3.40 8.68 3.48
CA ILE A 201 -3.08 7.49 2.70
C ILE A 201 -2.12 6.63 3.53
N TYR A 202 -2.32 5.31 3.56
CA TYR A 202 -1.32 4.41 4.12
C TYR A 202 -1.02 3.22 3.21
N VAL A 203 0.17 2.64 3.39
CA VAL A 203 0.61 1.39 2.77
C VAL A 203 1.28 0.51 3.82
N ILE A 204 1.05 -0.80 3.74
CA ILE A 204 1.67 -1.83 4.57
C ILE A 204 2.81 -2.47 3.79
N GLU A 205 3.99 -2.48 4.39
CA GLU A 205 5.19 -3.16 3.90
C GLU A 205 5.54 -4.30 4.87
N PHE A 206 5.96 -5.44 4.33
CA PHE A 206 6.55 -6.53 5.08
C PHE A 206 8.04 -6.55 4.75
N GLN A 207 8.87 -6.09 5.69
CA GLN A 207 10.31 -6.07 5.50
C GLN A 207 10.84 -7.51 5.39
N LYS A 208 11.93 -7.76 4.64
CA LYS A 208 12.51 -9.11 4.35
C LYS A 208 12.67 -10.07 5.55
N ARG A 209 12.67 -9.55 6.78
CA ARG A 209 12.78 -10.32 8.03
C ARG A 209 11.78 -9.84 9.10
N GLY A 210 10.85 -8.97 8.73
CA GLY A 210 10.23 -8.02 9.66
C GLY A 210 8.74 -8.22 9.88
N LEU A 211 8.33 -7.74 11.05
CA LEU A 211 6.94 -7.58 11.43
C LEU A 211 6.23 -6.58 10.49
N PRO A 212 4.90 -6.60 10.44
CA PRO A 212 4.12 -5.64 9.66
C PRO A 212 4.53 -4.19 9.96
N HIS A 213 4.65 -3.39 8.92
CA HIS A 213 5.07 -1.99 9.00
C HIS A 213 4.17 -1.11 8.14
N ALA A 214 3.64 -0.03 8.70
CA ALA A 214 2.80 0.92 7.98
C ALA A 214 3.57 2.19 7.67
N HIS A 215 3.42 2.70 6.45
CA HIS A 215 3.81 4.04 6.02
C HIS A 215 2.54 4.87 5.86
N ILE A 216 2.42 6.00 6.56
CA ILE A 216 1.21 6.82 6.63
C ILE A 216 1.55 8.25 6.23
N LEU A 217 0.77 8.81 5.32
CA LEU A 217 0.82 10.21 4.91
C LEU A 217 -0.43 10.92 5.40
N LEU A 218 -0.26 12.07 6.05
CA LEU A 218 -1.36 12.91 6.52
C LEU A 218 -1.29 14.29 5.87
N THR A 219 -2.43 14.78 5.39
CA THR A 219 -2.65 16.17 5.00
C THR A 219 -3.56 16.81 6.04
N LEU A 220 -3.04 17.84 6.70
CA LEU A 220 -3.70 18.56 7.78
C LEU A 220 -4.38 19.83 7.25
N ASP A 221 -5.40 20.27 7.97
CA ASP A 221 -6.10 21.51 7.65
C ASP A 221 -5.21 22.74 7.79
N SER A 222 -5.43 23.73 6.92
CA SER A 222 -4.60 24.93 6.75
C SER A 222 -4.49 25.79 7.99
N GLU A 223 -5.54 25.85 8.82
CA GLU A 223 -5.56 26.63 10.06
C GLU A 223 -4.77 25.99 11.21
N ARG A 224 -4.37 24.72 11.08
CA ARG A 224 -3.59 23.97 12.09
C ARG A 224 -2.37 23.29 11.49
N LYS A 225 -1.78 23.88 10.45
CA LYS A 225 -0.53 23.36 9.89
C LYS A 225 0.59 23.54 10.90
N ILE A 226 1.36 22.46 11.09
CA ILE A 226 2.64 22.49 11.79
C ILE A 226 3.61 23.28 10.90
N CYS A 227 3.71 24.59 11.17
CA CYS A 227 4.42 25.54 10.33
C CYS A 227 5.59 26.19 11.04
N THR A 228 5.50 26.39 12.35
CA THR A 228 6.56 27.03 13.13
C THR A 228 7.46 26.01 13.83
N LYS A 229 8.63 26.45 14.28
CA LYS A 229 9.54 25.65 15.10
C LYS A 229 8.86 25.15 16.39
N ASP A 230 8.07 26.02 17.02
CA ASP A 230 7.34 25.69 18.25
C ASP A 230 6.24 24.66 17.99
N ASP A 231 5.53 24.75 16.86
CA ASP A 231 4.56 23.72 16.46
C ASP A 231 5.25 22.37 16.25
N ILE A 232 6.43 22.36 15.61
CA ILE A 232 7.18 21.13 15.39
C ILE A 232 7.56 20.50 16.73
N ASP A 233 8.18 21.29 17.62
CA ASP A 233 8.65 20.81 18.92
C ASP A 233 7.51 20.38 19.84
N LYS A 234 6.30 20.92 19.65
CA LYS A 234 5.09 20.49 20.35
C LYS A 234 4.67 19.06 19.99
N PHE A 235 4.85 18.65 18.74
CA PHE A 235 4.37 17.35 18.26
C PHE A 235 5.48 16.33 18.02
N VAL A 236 6.71 16.76 17.79
CA VAL A 236 7.84 15.92 17.40
C VAL A 236 9.04 16.23 18.29
N SER A 237 9.55 15.20 18.95
CA SER A 237 10.82 15.23 19.67
C SER A 237 11.84 14.33 18.97
N ALA A 238 13.10 14.71 19.03
CA ALA A 238 14.23 13.89 18.62
C ALA A 238 15.28 13.79 19.73
N GLU A 239 14.84 13.92 20.99
CA GLU A 239 15.68 13.90 22.18
C GLU A 239 15.32 12.70 23.07
N LEU A 240 16.29 12.24 23.86
CA LEU A 240 16.05 11.35 24.99
C LEU A 240 15.20 12.11 26.02
N PRO A 241 14.08 11.51 26.49
CA PRO A 241 13.29 12.07 27.57
C PRO A 241 14.12 12.19 28.86
N ASP A 242 13.73 13.08 29.75
CA ASP A 242 14.37 13.16 31.06
C ASP A 242 13.87 12.02 31.97
N LEU A 243 14.81 11.36 32.66
CA LEU A 243 14.56 10.20 33.52
C LEU A 243 13.69 10.52 34.74
N CYS A 244 13.82 11.73 35.27
CA CYS A 244 13.09 12.18 36.45
C CYS A 244 11.64 12.54 36.11
N THR A 245 11.38 13.00 34.89
CA THR A 245 10.05 13.47 34.45
C THR A 245 9.22 12.40 33.76
N ASP A 246 9.81 11.57 32.89
CA ASP A 246 9.06 10.55 32.14
C ASP A 246 9.90 9.29 31.89
N LEU A 247 10.13 8.52 32.96
CA LEU A 247 10.84 7.24 32.91
C LEU A 247 10.24 6.27 31.89
N ARG A 248 8.91 6.24 31.75
CA ARG A 248 8.23 5.34 30.81
C ARG A 248 8.58 5.70 29.37
N LEU A 249 8.46 6.97 28.99
CA LEU A 249 8.84 7.41 27.65
C LEU A 249 10.33 7.18 27.41
N TYR A 250 11.19 7.44 28.40
CA TYR A 250 12.63 7.18 28.29
C TYR A 250 12.91 5.71 27.94
N GLN A 251 12.28 4.76 28.63
CA GLN A 251 12.42 3.33 28.36
C GLN A 251 11.96 2.96 26.94
N ILE A 252 10.86 3.57 26.47
CA ILE A 252 10.33 3.32 25.12
C ILE A 252 11.27 3.91 24.06
N VAL A 253 11.74 5.14 24.25
CA VAL A 253 12.63 5.83 23.29
C VAL A 253 13.96 5.11 23.17
N THR A 254 14.60 4.76 24.30
CA THR A 254 15.87 4.01 24.30
C THR A 254 15.75 2.64 23.66
N LYS A 255 14.60 1.96 23.81
CA LYS A 255 14.34 0.65 23.22
C LYS A 255 13.97 0.70 21.74
N CYS A 256 13.13 1.65 21.34
CA CYS A 256 12.44 1.61 20.05
C CYS A 256 12.80 2.76 19.11
N MET A 257 13.33 3.89 19.60
CA MET A 257 13.58 5.08 18.79
C MET A 257 15.06 5.44 18.66
N VAL A 258 15.97 4.58 19.11
CA VAL A 258 17.40 4.75 18.87
C VAL A 258 17.76 4.16 17.52
N HIS A 259 18.35 4.96 16.64
CA HIS A 259 18.96 4.44 15.43
C HIS A 259 20.14 3.54 15.82
N GLY A 260 20.15 2.31 15.32
CA GLY A 260 21.24 1.38 15.58
C GLY A 260 22.59 1.99 15.20
N PRO A 261 23.65 1.78 16.02
CA PRO A 261 24.95 2.36 15.75
C PRO A 261 25.42 1.95 14.36
N CYS A 262 25.98 2.92 13.65
CA CYS A 262 26.44 2.78 12.28
C CYS A 262 27.63 3.70 12.05
N GLY A 263 28.11 3.81 10.81
CA GLY A 263 29.28 4.61 10.50
C GLY A 263 30.54 3.92 11.03
N THR A 264 31.39 4.70 11.68
CA THR A 264 32.64 4.20 12.29
C THR A 264 32.38 3.23 13.45
N ILE A 265 31.24 3.35 14.15
CA ILE A 265 30.89 2.47 15.28
C ILE A 265 30.50 1.07 14.81
N ASN A 266 29.88 0.97 13.63
CA ASN A 266 29.53 -0.32 13.02
C ASN A 266 29.35 -0.17 11.50
N ILE A 267 30.41 -0.50 10.76
CA ILE A 267 30.41 -0.42 9.30
C ILE A 267 29.50 -1.46 8.63
N ASN A 268 29.19 -2.55 9.34
CA ASN A 268 28.35 -3.66 8.84
C ASN A 268 26.85 -3.41 9.05
N SER A 269 26.46 -2.25 9.59
CA SER A 269 25.05 -1.93 9.80
C SER A 269 24.28 -1.88 8.47
N PRO A 270 23.05 -2.43 8.37
CA PRO A 270 22.29 -2.48 7.11
C PRO A 270 21.98 -1.12 6.48
N CYS A 271 22.09 -0.04 7.26
CA CYS A 271 21.90 1.33 6.79
C CYS A 271 23.12 1.91 6.07
N MET A 272 24.29 1.25 6.15
CA MET A 272 25.52 1.71 5.53
C MET A 272 25.48 1.47 4.01
N ARG A 273 25.74 2.52 3.23
CA ARG A 273 25.96 2.47 1.78
C ARG A 273 27.12 3.39 1.44
N ASP A 274 28.06 2.89 0.65
CA ASP A 274 29.23 3.64 0.19
C ASP A 274 30.00 4.31 1.35
N GLY A 275 30.18 3.56 2.45
CA GLY A 275 30.89 4.03 3.65
C GLY A 275 30.13 5.04 4.52
N GLN A 276 28.90 5.44 4.16
CA GLN A 276 28.09 6.39 4.91
C GLN A 276 26.73 5.83 5.29
N CYS A 277 26.16 6.31 6.40
CA CYS A 277 24.79 5.97 6.76
C CYS A 277 23.82 6.61 5.77
N CYS A 278 22.98 5.80 5.10
CA CYS A 278 21.98 6.30 4.14
C CYS A 278 20.87 7.17 4.78
N LYS A 279 20.80 7.19 6.12
CA LYS A 279 19.93 8.05 6.92
C LYS A 279 20.68 9.22 7.56
N SER A 280 21.98 9.35 7.29
CA SER A 280 22.88 10.40 7.80
C SER A 280 22.87 10.49 9.32
N PHE A 281 23.06 9.35 9.98
CA PHE A 281 23.36 9.26 11.41
C PHE A 281 24.88 9.11 11.64
N PRO A 282 25.42 9.62 12.76
CA PRO A 282 24.74 10.46 13.75
C PRO A 282 24.32 11.82 13.18
N LYS A 283 23.24 12.40 13.70
CA LYS A 283 22.81 13.77 13.36
C LYS A 283 23.72 14.81 14.03
N GLN A 284 23.60 16.06 13.62
CA GLN A 284 24.27 17.17 14.32
C GLN A 284 23.45 17.56 15.55
N PHE A 285 24.13 18.05 16.59
CA PHE A 285 23.46 18.73 17.70
C PHE A 285 22.90 20.07 17.23
N LYS A 286 21.76 20.45 17.79
CA LYS A 286 21.07 21.72 17.56
C LYS A 286 20.26 22.08 18.79
N ASP A 287 20.44 23.29 19.29
CA ASP A 287 19.71 23.76 20.47
C ASP A 287 18.26 24.10 20.16
N ASP A 288 17.97 24.51 18.92
CA ASP A 288 16.64 24.82 18.43
C ASP A 288 16.35 24.12 17.10
N THR A 289 15.06 23.84 16.86
CA THR A 289 14.62 23.33 15.56
C THR A 289 14.86 24.38 14.47
N GLU A 290 15.41 23.97 13.33
CA GLU A 290 15.63 24.84 12.17
C GLU A 290 14.79 24.38 10.97
N GLU A 291 14.14 25.35 10.32
CA GLU A 291 13.47 25.08 9.06
C GLU A 291 14.49 24.75 7.97
N ASN A 292 14.22 23.69 7.23
CA ASN A 292 15.02 23.33 6.07
C ASN A 292 14.15 23.39 4.82
N VAL A 293 14.28 24.45 4.03
CA VAL A 293 13.46 24.73 2.84
C VAL A 293 13.43 23.55 1.85
N ASN A 294 14.44 22.66 1.87
CA ASN A 294 14.59 21.55 0.92
C ASN A 294 14.68 20.14 1.56
N ARG A 295 14.64 19.99 2.90
CA ARG A 295 14.70 18.71 3.63
C ARG A 295 13.67 18.64 4.76
N TYR A 296 13.69 17.59 5.56
CA TYR A 296 13.01 17.59 6.86
C TYR A 296 13.57 18.74 7.72
N PRO A 297 12.76 19.32 8.63
CA PRO A 297 13.30 20.21 9.65
C PRO A 297 14.51 19.59 10.33
N ILE A 298 15.49 20.40 10.67
CA ILE A 298 16.58 19.96 11.52
C ILE A 298 16.03 20.05 12.94
N TYR A 299 15.53 18.93 13.46
CA TYR A 299 14.95 18.87 14.80
C TYR A 299 15.98 19.22 15.87
N ARG A 300 15.51 19.90 16.92
CA ARG A 300 16.25 20.11 18.16
C ARG A 300 16.81 18.79 18.70
N ARG A 301 18.12 18.82 18.98
CA ARG A 301 18.93 17.75 19.56
C ARG A 301 19.99 18.41 20.43
N ARG A 302 19.65 18.75 21.68
CA ARG A 302 20.62 19.37 22.59
C ARG A 302 21.72 18.39 22.98
N ALA A 303 22.91 18.92 23.22
CA ALA A 303 23.99 18.12 23.76
C ALA A 303 23.64 17.70 25.19
N THR A 304 23.74 16.40 25.45
CA THR A 304 23.54 15.80 26.77
C THR A 304 24.64 14.78 27.00
N GLU A 305 24.83 14.39 28.26
CA GLU A 305 25.69 13.26 28.58
C GLU A 305 25.20 12.00 27.85
N PRO A 306 26.11 11.25 27.20
CA PRO A 306 25.75 10.00 26.56
C PRO A 306 25.21 8.98 27.56
N VAL A 307 24.23 8.20 27.14
CA VAL A 307 23.63 7.12 27.91
C VAL A 307 23.97 5.76 27.31
N GLN A 308 24.06 4.74 28.16
CA GLN A 308 24.30 3.37 27.71
C GLN A 308 23.00 2.72 27.23
N VAL A 309 22.95 2.36 25.95
CA VAL A 309 21.86 1.56 25.37
C VAL A 309 22.45 0.28 24.79
N GLY A 310 22.21 -0.83 25.50
CA GLY A 310 22.87 -2.11 25.22
C GLY A 310 24.37 -1.99 25.45
N LYS A 311 25.17 -2.20 24.41
CA LYS A 311 26.65 -2.12 24.46
C LYS A 311 27.22 -0.81 23.93
N TYR A 312 26.37 0.19 23.68
CA TYR A 312 26.73 1.39 22.97
C TYR A 312 26.41 2.64 23.79
N SER A 313 27.35 3.57 23.80
CA SER A 313 27.16 4.92 24.32
C SER A 313 26.51 5.79 23.25
N ILE A 314 25.29 6.27 23.51
CA ILE A 314 24.50 7.05 22.56
C ILE A 314 24.03 8.36 23.19
N ASP A 315 23.72 9.34 22.34
CA ASP A 315 23.16 10.63 22.73
C ASP A 315 22.01 11.02 21.79
N ASN A 316 21.51 12.25 21.94
CA ASN A 316 20.42 12.80 21.13
C ASN A 316 20.68 12.78 19.62
N ARG A 317 21.92 12.61 19.13
CA ARG A 317 22.21 12.51 17.69
C ARG A 317 21.70 11.22 17.06
N TRP A 318 21.40 10.21 17.87
CA TRP A 318 20.97 8.88 17.44
C TRP A 318 19.45 8.67 17.52
N VAL A 319 18.72 9.58 18.16
CA VAL A 319 17.28 9.45 18.37
C VAL A 319 16.51 9.72 17.07
N VAL A 320 15.64 8.80 16.67
CA VAL A 320 14.74 8.93 15.53
C VAL A 320 13.54 9.80 15.95
N PRO A 321 13.11 10.80 15.15
CA PRO A 321 12.01 11.68 15.51
C PRO A 321 10.71 10.95 15.85
N TYR A 322 10.04 11.34 16.93
CA TYR A 322 8.86 10.67 17.44
C TYR A 322 7.85 11.63 18.06
N ASN A 323 6.60 11.18 18.20
CA ASN A 323 5.61 11.87 19.02
C ASN A 323 5.51 11.19 20.40
N PRO A 324 5.74 11.91 21.52
CA PRO A 324 5.71 11.35 22.87
C PRO A 324 4.41 10.62 23.24
N TRP A 325 3.27 11.17 22.82
CA TRP A 325 1.95 10.58 23.12
C TRP A 325 1.78 9.25 22.39
N LEU A 326 2.05 9.22 21.08
CA LEU A 326 1.95 8.00 20.27
C LEU A 326 2.83 6.88 20.83
N LEU A 327 4.07 7.18 21.22
CA LEU A 327 4.96 6.18 21.80
C LEU A 327 4.43 5.62 23.13
N LYS A 328 3.90 6.48 24.02
CA LYS A 328 3.34 6.02 25.29
C LYS A 328 2.10 5.15 25.09
N THR A 329 1.23 5.53 24.15
CA THR A 329 0.01 4.79 23.82
C THR A 329 0.32 3.44 23.19
N PHE A 330 1.15 3.42 22.15
CA PHE A 330 1.37 2.23 21.33
C PHE A 330 2.60 1.42 21.72
N ASN A 331 3.51 1.93 22.55
CA ASN A 331 4.75 1.25 22.95
C ASN A 331 5.42 0.53 21.77
N ALA A 332 5.78 1.27 20.72
CA ALA A 332 6.27 0.70 19.48
C ALA A 332 7.19 1.69 18.75
N HIS A 333 7.94 1.21 17.76
CA HIS A 333 8.71 2.09 16.90
C HIS A 333 7.76 2.89 15.99
N ILE A 334 7.50 4.15 16.35
CA ILE A 334 6.71 5.10 15.56
C ILE A 334 7.56 6.34 15.23
N ASN A 335 8.03 6.42 13.99
CA ASN A 335 8.74 7.60 13.50
C ASN A 335 7.74 8.64 12.99
N VAL A 336 7.92 9.92 13.34
CA VAL A 336 7.06 11.03 12.89
C VAL A 336 7.93 12.12 12.28
N GLU A 337 7.68 12.43 11.01
CA GLU A 337 8.47 13.38 10.23
C GLU A 337 7.59 14.48 9.61
N VAL A 338 8.00 15.74 9.75
CA VAL A 338 7.29 16.90 9.19
C VAL A 338 7.70 17.14 7.73
N CYS A 339 6.73 17.18 6.82
CA CYS A 339 6.94 17.28 5.39
C CYS A 339 7.02 18.75 4.90
N ALA A 340 8.23 19.27 4.76
CA ALA A 340 8.44 20.66 4.34
C ALA A 340 8.25 20.91 2.81
N SER A 341 8.45 19.93 1.92
CA SER A 341 8.56 20.19 0.46
C SER A 341 7.82 19.19 -0.45
N VAL A 342 7.22 19.70 -1.55
CA VAL A 342 6.60 18.91 -2.64
C VAL A 342 7.61 18.02 -3.37
N LYS A 343 8.89 18.42 -3.47
CA LYS A 343 9.93 17.58 -4.09
C LYS A 343 10.14 16.26 -3.31
N ARG A 344 9.89 16.27 -2.00
CA ARG A 344 10.00 15.08 -1.15
C ARG A 344 8.73 14.24 -1.18
N VAL A 345 7.57 14.78 -1.55
CA VAL A 345 6.34 14.02 -1.82
C VAL A 345 6.60 12.91 -2.86
N LYS A 346 7.41 13.17 -3.91
CA LYS A 346 7.88 12.13 -4.85
C LYS A 346 8.69 11.01 -4.18
N TYR A 347 9.54 11.35 -3.20
CA TYR A 347 10.37 10.39 -2.45
C TYR A 347 9.58 9.63 -1.38
N LEU A 348 8.53 10.24 -0.83
CA LEU A 348 7.57 9.61 0.09
C LEU A 348 6.65 8.63 -0.64
N TYR A 349 6.25 9.00 -1.85
CA TYR A 349 5.56 8.13 -2.77
C TYR A 349 6.39 6.92 -3.20
N LYS A 350 7.73 7.00 -3.16
CA LYS A 350 8.58 5.81 -3.32
C LYS A 350 8.13 4.67 -2.42
N TYR A 351 7.72 4.89 -1.17
CA TYR A 351 7.28 3.83 -0.26
C TYR A 351 5.85 3.36 -0.51
N VAL A 352 5.01 4.24 -1.07
CA VAL A 352 3.70 3.84 -1.61
C VAL A 352 3.86 2.96 -2.87
N TYR A 353 4.98 3.08 -3.60
CA TYR A 353 5.27 2.40 -4.87
C TYR A 353 6.48 1.47 -4.81
N LYS A 354 7.07 1.23 -3.64
CA LYS A 354 8.17 0.30 -3.48
C LYS A 354 7.49 -1.05 -3.46
N GLY A 355 7.43 -1.67 -4.64
CA GLY A 355 7.00 -3.06 -4.75
C GLY A 355 7.86 -3.95 -3.85
N HIS A 356 7.45 -5.21 -3.72
CA HIS A 356 8.22 -6.20 -2.97
C HIS A 356 9.65 -6.27 -3.48
N ASP A 357 10.54 -6.67 -2.59
CA ASP A 357 11.86 -7.06 -3.01
C ASP A 357 11.73 -8.22 -4.00
N ALA A 358 12.06 -7.93 -5.25
CA ALA A 358 11.92 -8.85 -6.35
C ALA A 358 13.24 -9.00 -7.10
N ALA A 359 13.56 -10.23 -7.47
CA ALA A 359 14.59 -10.51 -8.47
C ALA A 359 13.92 -10.57 -9.85
N SER A 360 14.44 -9.84 -10.84
CA SER A 360 13.96 -9.96 -12.21
C SER A 360 14.77 -11.04 -12.91
N VAL A 361 14.18 -12.21 -13.12
CA VAL A 361 14.74 -13.25 -14.00
C VAL A 361 13.99 -13.14 -15.33
N LYS A 362 14.73 -13.00 -16.44
CA LYS A 362 14.15 -12.99 -17.79
C LYS A 362 14.56 -14.27 -18.50
N ILE A 363 13.63 -15.22 -18.58
CA ILE A 363 13.82 -16.44 -19.39
C ILE A 363 13.28 -16.14 -20.79
N GLN A 364 14.17 -15.89 -21.75
CA GLN A 364 13.80 -15.70 -23.15
C GLN A 364 13.85 -17.04 -23.88
N LYS A 365 12.75 -17.42 -24.54
CA LYS A 365 12.78 -18.47 -25.56
C LYS A 365 13.30 -17.87 -26.86
N GLU A 366 14.19 -18.59 -27.56
CA GLU A 366 14.67 -18.18 -28.88
C GLU A 366 13.50 -18.14 -29.89
N GLY A 367 13.40 -17.06 -30.67
CA GLY A 367 12.48 -16.97 -31.81
C GLY A 367 11.08 -16.39 -31.59
N ALA A 368 10.68 -16.03 -30.36
CA ALA A 368 9.38 -15.38 -30.11
C ALA A 368 9.45 -14.33 -28.98
N LEU A 369 8.75 -13.20 -29.17
CA LEU A 369 8.63 -12.16 -28.14
C LEU A 369 7.34 -12.39 -27.33
N ASP A 370 7.38 -13.37 -26.44
CA ASP A 370 6.29 -13.62 -25.48
C ASP A 370 6.26 -12.50 -24.42
N HIS A 371 5.08 -11.92 -24.17
CA HIS A 371 4.85 -10.97 -23.07
C HIS A 371 3.90 -11.58 -22.06
N ASP A 372 4.45 -12.34 -21.09
CA ASP A 372 3.69 -12.93 -19.98
C ASP A 372 3.96 -12.19 -18.66
N GLU A 373 3.03 -11.31 -18.29
CA GLU A 373 3.10 -10.58 -17.02
C GLU A 373 2.88 -11.47 -15.79
N ILE A 374 2.25 -12.63 -15.95
CA ILE A 374 2.05 -13.61 -14.87
C ILE A 374 3.37 -14.33 -14.57
N LEU A 375 4.10 -14.79 -15.58
CA LEU A 375 5.44 -15.36 -15.36
C LEU A 375 6.38 -14.32 -14.75
N SER A 376 6.38 -13.10 -15.30
CA SER A 376 7.13 -11.96 -14.74
C SER A 376 6.71 -11.56 -13.32
N PHE A 377 5.54 -11.99 -12.85
CA PHE A 377 5.07 -11.77 -11.49
C PHE A 377 5.49 -12.88 -10.53
N VAL A 378 5.43 -14.13 -10.98
CA VAL A 378 5.71 -15.31 -10.15
C VAL A 378 7.21 -15.54 -9.99
N GLU A 379 8.03 -15.25 -11.00
CA GLU A 379 9.46 -15.65 -11.05
C GLU A 379 10.42 -14.81 -10.19
N GLY A 380 9.93 -13.92 -9.32
CA GLY A 380 10.80 -13.00 -8.60
C GLY A 380 10.42 -12.62 -7.17
N ARG A 381 9.27 -13.06 -6.64
CA ARG A 381 8.70 -12.47 -5.42
C ARG A 381 9.09 -13.25 -4.15
N TYR A 382 9.67 -12.54 -3.18
CA TYR A 382 9.74 -13.02 -1.80
C TYR A 382 8.41 -12.77 -1.08
N VAL A 383 7.85 -13.80 -0.42
CA VAL A 383 6.63 -13.70 0.40
C VAL A 383 6.94 -14.16 1.82
N SER A 384 6.68 -13.29 2.79
CA SER A 384 6.85 -13.63 4.22
C SER A 384 5.59 -14.27 4.81
N ALA A 385 5.71 -15.01 5.93
CA ALA A 385 4.55 -15.59 6.60
C ALA A 385 3.55 -14.55 7.15
N PRO A 386 3.96 -13.42 7.75
CA PRO A 386 3.04 -12.34 8.10
C PRO A 386 2.35 -11.73 6.88
N GLU A 387 3.05 -11.56 5.77
CA GLU A 387 2.44 -11.09 4.51
C GLU A 387 1.37 -12.05 4.01
N ALA A 388 1.72 -13.33 3.86
CA ALA A 388 0.79 -14.38 3.44
C ALA A 388 -0.46 -14.42 4.35
N MET A 389 -0.26 -14.33 5.67
CA MET A 389 -1.37 -14.27 6.62
C MET A 389 -2.22 -13.00 6.48
N TRP A 390 -1.61 -11.83 6.29
CA TRP A 390 -2.32 -10.58 6.04
C TRP A 390 -3.22 -10.69 4.80
N ARG A 391 -2.69 -11.32 3.74
CA ARG A 391 -3.39 -11.54 2.48
C ARG A 391 -4.54 -12.54 2.60
N LEU A 392 -4.33 -13.64 3.30
CA LEU A 392 -5.36 -14.67 3.53
C LEU A 392 -6.52 -14.14 4.38
N ASN A 393 -6.26 -13.18 5.28
CA ASN A 393 -7.31 -12.48 6.04
C ASN A 393 -7.96 -11.31 5.28
N GLU A 394 -7.58 -11.09 4.01
CA GLU A 394 -8.08 -9.99 3.18
C GLU A 394 -7.91 -8.60 3.80
N PHE A 395 -6.86 -8.43 4.62
CA PHE A 395 -6.55 -7.13 5.19
C PHE A 395 -5.99 -6.18 4.09
N ASN A 396 -6.40 -4.91 4.16
CA ASN A 396 -6.00 -3.91 3.18
C ASN A 396 -4.52 -3.57 3.32
N LEU A 397 -3.74 -3.82 2.27
CA LEU A 397 -2.33 -3.40 2.20
C LEU A 397 -2.15 -1.92 1.93
N SER A 398 -3.16 -1.27 1.38
CA SER A 398 -3.13 0.16 1.16
C SER A 398 -4.53 0.70 1.30
N HIS A 399 -4.63 1.94 1.74
CA HIS A 399 -5.91 2.61 1.88
C HIS A 399 -5.73 4.11 1.66
N LYS A 400 -6.85 4.74 1.30
CA LYS A 400 -6.97 6.17 1.14
C LYS A 400 -8.32 6.58 1.74
N SER A 401 -8.29 7.65 2.51
CA SER A 401 -9.47 8.29 3.10
C SER A 401 -10.56 8.66 2.10
N HIS A 402 -10.18 8.93 0.84
CA HIS A 402 -11.09 9.46 -0.18
C HIS A 402 -11.29 8.46 -1.33
N THR A 403 -12.53 8.41 -1.84
CA THR A 403 -12.85 7.67 -3.06
C THR A 403 -12.42 8.49 -4.28
N VAL A 404 -11.54 7.93 -5.11
CA VAL A 404 -11.07 8.59 -6.33
C VAL A 404 -11.79 7.99 -7.55
N VAL A 405 -12.67 8.77 -8.17
CA VAL A 405 -13.44 8.39 -9.36
C VAL A 405 -12.63 8.70 -10.60
N ARG A 406 -12.44 7.68 -11.45
CA ARG A 406 -11.75 7.82 -12.73
C ARG A 406 -12.73 8.38 -13.76
N LEU A 407 -12.34 9.49 -14.35
CA LEU A 407 -13.10 10.15 -15.40
C LEU A 407 -12.50 9.79 -16.75
N ALA A 408 -13.34 9.52 -17.74
CA ALA A 408 -12.93 9.29 -19.11
C ALA A 408 -12.57 10.63 -19.76
N MET A 409 -11.59 10.62 -20.66
CA MET A 409 -11.23 11.75 -21.49
C MET A 409 -10.84 11.20 -22.86
N HIS A 410 -11.49 11.67 -23.91
CA HIS A 410 -11.27 11.24 -25.28
C HIS A 410 -11.79 12.31 -26.24
N LEU A 411 -11.33 12.28 -27.49
CA LEU A 411 -11.88 13.07 -28.58
C LEU A 411 -13.22 12.47 -29.06
N PRO A 412 -14.02 13.21 -29.86
CA PRO A 412 -15.20 12.67 -30.52
C PRO A 412 -14.86 11.37 -31.26
N GLN A 413 -15.67 10.32 -31.05
CA GLN A 413 -15.50 8.98 -31.64
C GLN A 413 -14.22 8.23 -31.27
N GLN A 414 -13.42 8.75 -30.32
CA GLN A 414 -12.22 8.08 -29.80
C GLN A 414 -12.43 7.51 -28.40
N GLN A 415 -13.68 7.21 -28.02
CA GLN A 415 -13.95 6.56 -26.74
C GLN A 415 -13.32 5.16 -26.69
N PRO A 416 -12.82 4.73 -25.52
CA PRO A 416 -12.26 3.40 -25.37
C PRO A 416 -13.36 2.34 -25.47
N ILE A 417 -13.32 1.54 -26.54
CA ILE A 417 -14.22 0.41 -26.75
C ILE A 417 -13.55 -0.86 -26.23
N VAL A 418 -14.30 -1.64 -25.45
CA VAL A 418 -13.88 -2.99 -25.06
C VAL A 418 -14.65 -3.99 -25.91
N TYR A 419 -13.93 -4.76 -26.71
CA TYR A 419 -14.48 -5.80 -27.58
C TYR A 419 -13.76 -7.13 -27.38
N GLN A 420 -14.42 -8.22 -27.75
CA GLN A 420 -13.78 -9.53 -27.90
C GLN A 420 -13.36 -9.69 -29.36
N ASP A 421 -12.19 -10.28 -29.61
CA ASP A 421 -11.72 -10.57 -30.97
C ASP A 421 -12.80 -11.32 -31.77
N GLY A 422 -13.13 -10.82 -32.96
CA GLY A 422 -14.21 -11.33 -33.82
C GLY A 422 -15.61 -10.78 -33.49
N GLN A 423 -15.75 -9.90 -32.50
CA GLN A 423 -16.98 -9.17 -32.17
C GLN A 423 -16.83 -7.65 -32.30
N GLU A 424 -15.91 -7.18 -33.12
CA GLU A 424 -15.59 -5.75 -33.31
C GLU A 424 -16.83 -4.95 -33.69
N ALA A 425 -17.56 -5.41 -34.71
CA ALA A 425 -18.77 -4.75 -35.20
C ALA A 425 -19.86 -4.64 -34.13
N GLN A 426 -20.12 -5.74 -33.40
CA GLN A 426 -21.11 -5.75 -32.32
C GLN A 426 -20.69 -4.90 -31.11
N ALA A 427 -19.38 -4.77 -30.86
CA ALA A 427 -18.88 -3.92 -29.81
C ALA A 427 -18.99 -2.45 -30.17
N ILE A 428 -18.72 -2.10 -31.44
CA ILE A 428 -18.98 -0.76 -31.98
C ILE A 428 -20.46 -0.42 -31.84
N GLU A 429 -21.38 -1.28 -32.30
CA GLU A 429 -22.83 -1.07 -32.17
C GLU A 429 -23.29 -0.91 -30.71
N ARG A 430 -22.75 -1.74 -29.79
CA ARG A 430 -23.03 -1.62 -28.35
C ARG A 430 -22.47 -0.33 -27.74
N ASP A 431 -21.38 0.20 -28.28
CA ASP A 431 -20.71 1.39 -27.77
C ASP A 431 -21.30 2.70 -28.31
N VAL A 432 -21.91 2.70 -29.51
CA VAL A 432 -22.69 3.85 -30.03
C VAL A 432 -23.75 4.32 -29.02
N LEU A 433 -24.32 3.39 -28.25
CA LEU A 433 -25.33 3.66 -27.23
C LEU A 433 -24.75 3.94 -25.82
N ARG A 434 -23.46 3.72 -25.60
CA ARG A 434 -22.88 3.70 -24.27
C ARG A 434 -22.22 5.03 -23.92
N LYS A 435 -22.82 5.76 -22.98
CA LYS A 435 -22.27 7.05 -22.56
C LYS A 435 -21.06 6.84 -21.66
N THR A 436 -20.01 7.62 -21.91
CA THR A 436 -18.84 7.70 -21.04
C THR A 436 -19.12 8.72 -19.93
N THR A 437 -18.29 8.75 -18.88
CA THR A 437 -18.38 9.80 -17.86
C THR A 437 -18.31 11.21 -18.44
N LEU A 438 -17.62 11.38 -19.57
CA LEU A 438 -17.45 12.66 -20.27
C LEU A 438 -18.70 13.02 -21.07
N THR A 439 -19.22 12.12 -21.91
CA THR A 439 -20.40 12.42 -22.72
C THR A 439 -21.64 12.60 -21.86
N SER A 440 -21.79 11.82 -20.79
CA SER A 440 -22.84 12.04 -19.79
C SER A 440 -22.70 13.37 -19.07
N TRP A 441 -21.47 13.88 -18.88
CA TRP A 441 -21.27 15.20 -18.27
C TRP A 441 -21.69 16.33 -19.21
N PHE A 442 -21.46 16.20 -20.51
CA PHE A 442 -21.98 17.16 -21.49
C PHE A 442 -23.51 17.20 -21.48
N GLU A 443 -24.17 16.04 -21.45
CA GLU A 443 -25.63 15.98 -21.34
C GLU A 443 -26.14 16.55 -20.01
N LEU A 444 -25.45 16.28 -18.90
CA LEU A 444 -25.78 16.86 -17.60
C LEU A 444 -25.73 18.40 -17.68
N ASN A 445 -24.69 18.96 -18.29
CA ASN A 445 -24.58 20.41 -18.50
C ASN A 445 -25.59 20.98 -19.48
N LYS A 446 -26.25 20.16 -20.30
CA LYS A 446 -27.36 20.63 -21.13
C LYS A 446 -28.66 20.74 -20.33
N ASN A 447 -28.83 19.85 -19.35
CA ASN A 447 -30.13 19.59 -18.71
C ASN A 447 -30.23 20.11 -17.27
N ASP A 448 -29.11 20.27 -16.55
CA ASP A 448 -29.09 20.74 -15.16
C ASP A 448 -28.23 22.01 -15.02
N PRO A 449 -28.86 23.19 -14.89
CA PRO A 449 -28.16 24.45 -14.66
C PRO A 449 -27.20 24.44 -13.47
N SER A 450 -27.46 23.58 -12.47
CA SER A 450 -26.59 23.45 -11.29
C SER A 450 -25.21 22.86 -11.64
N ALA A 451 -25.08 22.19 -12.80
CA ALA A 451 -23.83 21.58 -13.23
C ALA A 451 -22.91 22.54 -14.01
N HIS A 452 -23.45 23.65 -14.55
CA HIS A 452 -22.71 24.58 -15.43
C HIS A 452 -21.44 25.16 -14.80
N ASN A 453 -21.47 25.37 -13.48
CA ASN A 453 -20.36 25.96 -12.72
C ASN A 453 -19.43 24.93 -12.08
N ILE A 454 -19.58 23.64 -12.42
CA ILE A 454 -18.80 22.55 -11.83
C ILE A 454 -17.86 22.00 -12.88
N SER A 455 -16.55 22.11 -12.63
CA SER A 455 -15.53 21.51 -13.49
C SER A 455 -15.79 20.01 -13.65
N TYR A 456 -15.51 19.46 -14.84
CA TYR A 456 -15.64 18.02 -15.07
C TYR A 456 -14.86 17.21 -14.02
N SER A 457 -13.68 17.69 -13.62
CA SER A 457 -12.87 17.00 -12.61
C SER A 457 -13.44 17.03 -11.19
N ASP A 458 -14.35 17.96 -10.90
CA ASP A 458 -15.05 18.07 -9.63
C ASP A 458 -16.45 17.45 -9.65
N ILE A 459 -17.00 17.11 -10.82
CA ILE A 459 -18.35 16.55 -10.93
C ILE A 459 -18.62 15.38 -9.97
N PRO A 460 -17.66 14.45 -9.69
CA PRO A 460 -17.93 13.33 -8.79
C PRO A 460 -18.20 13.73 -7.34
N GLN A 461 -17.81 14.94 -6.91
CA GLN A 461 -18.15 15.49 -5.59
C GLN A 461 -19.66 15.78 -5.50
N TYR A 462 -20.30 16.13 -6.60
CA TYR A 462 -21.68 16.63 -6.63
C TYR A 462 -22.66 15.63 -7.26
N TYR A 463 -22.17 14.75 -8.11
CA TYR A 463 -22.98 13.77 -8.83
C TYR A 463 -22.36 12.37 -8.72
N VAL A 464 -23.21 11.36 -8.83
CA VAL A 464 -22.86 9.94 -8.94
C VAL A 464 -23.31 9.46 -10.31
N LEU A 465 -22.43 8.78 -11.04
CA LEU A 465 -22.81 8.12 -12.29
C LEU A 465 -23.62 6.86 -11.96
N ASP A 466 -24.87 6.83 -12.40
CA ASP A 466 -25.68 5.63 -12.38
C ASP A 466 -25.15 4.64 -13.42
N LYS A 467 -24.72 3.46 -12.98
CA LYS A 467 -24.10 2.47 -13.87
C LYS A 467 -25.09 1.84 -14.86
N SER A 468 -26.39 1.86 -14.54
CA SER A 468 -27.44 1.26 -15.39
C SER A 468 -27.82 2.19 -16.54
N THR A 469 -28.05 3.46 -16.23
CA THR A 469 -28.47 4.47 -17.21
C THR A 469 -27.28 5.24 -17.79
N THR A 470 -26.08 5.09 -17.22
CA THR A 470 -24.89 5.90 -17.52
C THR A 470 -25.09 7.40 -17.34
N ASN A 471 -26.09 7.83 -16.57
CA ASN A 471 -26.38 9.25 -16.35
C ASN A 471 -25.86 9.73 -14.98
N TRP A 472 -25.48 11.01 -14.90
CA TRP A 472 -25.12 11.65 -13.63
C TRP A 472 -26.38 12.01 -12.83
N LYS A 473 -26.43 11.59 -11.57
CA LYS A 473 -27.49 11.92 -10.61
C LYS A 473 -26.92 12.71 -9.45
N LYS A 474 -27.66 13.68 -8.91
CA LYS A 474 -27.22 14.47 -7.75
C LYS A 474 -26.85 13.55 -6.59
N ARG A 475 -25.66 13.79 -6.02
CA ARG A 475 -25.11 13.02 -4.91
C ARG A 475 -25.79 13.46 -3.62
N GLN A 476 -26.37 12.49 -2.90
CA GLN A 476 -27.07 12.75 -1.65
C GLN A 476 -26.15 12.74 -0.42
N ARG A 477 -25.02 12.01 -0.46
CA ARG A 477 -24.11 11.83 0.70
C ARG A 477 -22.64 11.73 0.27
N GLY A 478 -21.74 12.09 1.20
CA GLY A 478 -20.30 11.85 1.07
C GLY A 478 -19.59 12.77 0.07
N ARG A 479 -20.16 13.95 -0.22
CA ARG A 479 -19.59 14.95 -1.15
C ARG A 479 -18.13 15.29 -0.85
N GLN A 480 -17.78 15.41 0.43
CA GLN A 480 -16.44 15.78 0.88
C GLN A 480 -15.41 14.64 0.68
N ASN A 481 -15.87 13.38 0.56
CA ASN A 481 -15.01 12.20 0.54
C ASN A 481 -14.74 11.64 -0.86
N VAL A 482 -15.10 12.37 -1.92
CA VAL A 482 -14.99 11.91 -3.31
C VAL A 482 -14.22 12.91 -4.16
N ILE A 483 -13.30 12.41 -5.00
CA ILE A 483 -12.46 13.23 -5.88
C ILE A 483 -12.52 12.66 -7.29
N GLY A 484 -12.67 13.52 -8.30
CA GLY A 484 -12.50 13.12 -9.69
C GLY A 484 -11.04 13.14 -10.11
N ARG A 485 -10.65 12.18 -10.95
CA ARG A 485 -9.31 12.08 -11.52
C ARG A 485 -9.40 11.92 -13.03
N LEU A 486 -8.81 12.88 -13.74
CA LEU A 486 -8.58 12.82 -15.17
C LEU A 486 -7.46 11.82 -15.51
N PRO A 487 -7.49 11.19 -16.69
CA PRO A 487 -6.41 10.30 -17.11
C PRO A 487 -5.14 11.11 -17.34
N VAL A 488 -3.98 10.51 -17.06
CA VAL A 488 -2.69 11.12 -17.36
C VAL A 488 -2.34 10.75 -18.79
N VAL A 489 -2.32 11.73 -19.69
CA VAL A 489 -1.86 11.52 -21.06
C VAL A 489 -0.34 11.63 -21.07
N ARG A 490 0.36 10.61 -21.56
CA ARG A 490 1.78 10.77 -21.91
C ARG A 490 1.82 11.64 -23.17
N ILE A 491 2.20 12.90 -23.00
CA ILE A 491 2.66 13.68 -24.14
C ILE A 491 3.99 13.02 -24.53
N LEU A 492 3.95 12.17 -25.55
CA LEU A 492 5.16 11.85 -26.30
C LEU A 492 5.66 13.21 -26.77
N ARG A 493 6.75 13.69 -26.19
CA ARG A 493 7.43 14.88 -26.71
C ARG A 493 7.81 14.51 -28.12
N TYR A 494 7.03 14.95 -29.09
CA TYR A 494 7.55 15.21 -30.42
C TYR A 494 8.75 16.13 -30.17
N SER A 495 9.91 15.65 -30.58
CA SER A 495 11.15 16.40 -30.66
C SER A 495 10.83 17.71 -31.40
N PHE A 496 10.71 18.81 -30.65
CA PHE A 496 10.90 20.11 -31.24
C PHE A 496 12.38 20.16 -31.65
N PRO A 497 12.70 20.45 -32.92
CA PRO A 497 14.08 20.60 -33.33
C PRO A 497 14.71 21.71 -32.49
N GLU A 498 15.88 21.42 -31.91
CA GLU A 498 16.72 22.41 -31.28
C GLU A 498 17.13 23.43 -32.34
N SER A 499 16.46 24.59 -32.38
CA SER A 499 16.94 25.78 -33.08
C SER A 499 16.34 27.04 -32.45
N LEU A 500 17.06 27.56 -31.45
CA LEU A 500 17.46 28.95 -31.17
C LEU A 500 17.52 29.23 -29.66
#